data_AF-A0A8I0L702-F1
#
_entry.id   AF-A0A8I0L702-F1
#
_cell.length_a   1.000
_cell.length_b   1.000
_cell.length_c   1.000
_cell.angle_alpha   90.00
_cell.angle_beta   90.00
_cell.angle_gamma   90.00
#
_symmetry.space_group_name_H-M   'P 1'
#
loop_
_entity.id
_entity.type
_entity.pdbx_description
1 polymer ?
#
loop_
_entity_poly.entity_id
_entity_poly.type
_entity_poly.pdbx_seq_one_letter_code
_entity_poly.pdbx_strand_id
1 'polypeptide(L)'
;MNTVLSSRVCGLLALLAPALVTAQSSSPPPLTWVGTDLVDGRPSSVRFTAADAAAPTLIAFGAGRACRLEARFVTHDGNQFHYDVTAGNGGWCDRFQPGRVVLRVDGRKATLQVRTQGAPLQVAMWPVGDATRAPPPRGTWTGLANPADPDASLASLQLADHDPGDTRSRLVFGSPDSCRLSLRYEGATPAGAWYAPLPGNGGARCDRLLDQWVVVREAGDAATVHVEPTPGDCADGCRWTRSSR
;
A
#
# COMPACT_ATOMS: atom_id res chain seq x y z
N MET A 1 48.44 68.42 -46.94
CA MET A 1 47.72 68.42 -45.64
C MET A 1 46.63 67.36 -45.76
N ASN A 2 46.91 66.13 -45.29
CA ASN A 2 46.36 65.51 -44.07
C ASN A 2 44.81 65.54 -44.09
N THR A 3 44.04 64.45 -44.01
CA THR A 3 44.12 63.34 -43.03
C THR A 3 43.20 62.16 -43.46
N VAL A 4 43.38 61.03 -42.79
CA VAL A 4 42.94 59.63 -42.98
C VAL A 4 41.52 59.31 -42.45
N LEU A 5 41.05 58.07 -42.74
CA LEU A 5 40.16 57.15 -41.97
C LEU A 5 38.66 57.21 -42.29
N SER A 6 37.85 56.14 -42.28
CA SER A 6 38.03 54.68 -42.16
C SER A 6 36.65 54.02 -42.30
N SER A 7 36.63 52.77 -42.73
CA SER A 7 35.47 51.91 -42.93
C SER A 7 34.70 51.57 -41.63
N ARG A 8 33.40 51.30 -41.75
CA ARG A 8 32.67 50.38 -40.85
C ARG A 8 31.63 49.58 -41.63
N VAL A 9 32.04 48.42 -42.11
CA VAL A 9 31.16 47.30 -42.48
C VAL A 9 30.78 46.62 -41.16
N CYS A 10 29.52 46.73 -40.75
CA CYS A 10 28.98 45.98 -39.62
C CYS A 10 28.51 44.61 -40.12
N GLY A 11 29.37 43.60 -39.98
CA GLY A 11 28.99 42.20 -40.17
C GLY A 11 28.17 41.72 -38.97
N LEU A 12 26.92 41.32 -39.20
CA LEU A 12 26.15 40.53 -38.25
C LEU A 12 26.74 39.11 -38.20
N LEU A 13 27.49 38.79 -37.15
CA LEU A 13 27.73 37.41 -36.74
C LEU A 13 26.47 36.90 -36.03
N ALA A 14 25.71 36.03 -36.68
CA ALA A 14 24.69 35.21 -36.02
C ALA A 14 25.40 34.12 -35.19
N LEU A 15 25.51 34.35 -33.88
CA LEU A 15 25.96 33.35 -32.92
C LEU A 15 24.88 32.25 -32.78
N LEU A 16 25.10 31.13 -33.46
CA LEU A 16 24.42 29.86 -33.20
C LEU A 16 24.83 29.37 -31.80
N ALA A 17 24.03 29.70 -30.79
CA ALA A 17 24.16 29.08 -29.48
C ALA A 17 23.68 27.62 -29.58
N PRO A 18 24.52 26.62 -29.25
CA PRO A 18 24.05 25.25 -29.12
C PRO A 18 23.08 25.21 -27.93
N ALA A 19 21.80 25.00 -28.21
CA ALA A 19 20.83 24.67 -27.19
C ALA A 19 21.25 23.34 -26.55
N LEU A 20 21.91 23.43 -25.39
CA LEU A 20 22.11 22.30 -24.49
C LEU A 20 20.72 21.80 -24.09
N VAL A 21 20.22 20.80 -24.81
CA VAL A 21 19.10 19.98 -24.37
C VAL A 21 19.61 19.25 -23.14
N THR A 22 19.36 19.81 -21.96
CA THR A 22 19.45 19.06 -20.73
C THR A 22 18.35 18.00 -20.82
N ALA A 23 18.74 16.77 -21.16
CA ALA A 23 17.92 15.61 -20.91
C ALA A 23 17.74 15.55 -19.38
N GLN A 24 16.74 16.27 -18.86
CA GLN A 24 16.29 16.08 -17.50
C GLN A 24 15.82 14.64 -17.45
N SER A 25 16.62 13.78 -16.81
CA SER A 25 16.21 12.45 -16.41
C SER A 25 15.02 12.63 -15.45
N SER A 26 13.82 12.70 -16.02
CA SER A 26 12.57 13.06 -15.33
C SER A 26 11.97 11.85 -14.64
N SER A 27 12.77 11.19 -13.79
CA SER A 27 12.21 10.22 -12.85
C SER A 27 11.25 11.00 -11.93
N PRO A 28 10.01 10.54 -11.73
CA PRO A 28 9.12 11.17 -10.78
C PRO A 28 9.77 11.19 -9.38
N PRO A 29 9.52 12.23 -8.56
CA PRO A 29 10.02 12.25 -7.20
C PRO A 29 9.51 11.02 -6.44
N PRO A 30 10.28 10.51 -5.46
CA PRO A 30 9.84 9.38 -4.64
C PRO A 30 8.46 9.68 -4.05
N LEU A 31 7.48 8.86 -4.41
CA LEU A 31 6.11 9.03 -3.99
C LEU A 31 5.48 7.66 -3.77
N THR A 32 4.73 7.54 -2.68
CA THR A 32 4.01 6.32 -2.36
C THR A 32 2.53 6.52 -2.58
N TRP A 33 1.95 5.62 -3.36
CA TRP A 33 0.52 5.52 -3.61
C TRP A 33 0.01 4.22 -2.98
N VAL A 34 -1.20 4.28 -2.43
CA VAL A 34 -1.87 3.15 -1.80
C VAL A 34 -3.24 2.96 -2.41
N GLY A 35 -3.69 1.72 -2.49
CA GLY A 35 -5.00 1.34 -3.00
C GLY A 35 -5.39 -0.04 -2.50
N THR A 36 -6.57 -0.48 -2.92
CA THR A 36 -7.10 -1.79 -2.55
C THR A 36 -7.64 -2.48 -3.79
N ASP A 37 -7.23 -3.73 -3.98
CA ASP A 37 -7.79 -4.67 -4.94
C ASP A 37 -8.77 -5.62 -4.22
N LEU A 38 -9.61 -6.32 -4.97
CA LEU A 38 -10.51 -7.35 -4.44
C LEU A 38 -10.09 -8.73 -4.97
N VAL A 39 -9.80 -9.65 -4.06
CA VAL A 39 -9.50 -11.06 -4.35
C VAL A 39 -10.58 -11.91 -3.70
N ASP A 40 -11.39 -12.58 -4.51
CA ASP A 40 -12.50 -13.42 -4.03
C ASP A 40 -13.44 -12.69 -3.04
N GLY A 41 -13.68 -11.40 -3.29
CA GLY A 41 -14.52 -10.53 -2.45
C GLY A 41 -13.82 -9.95 -1.22
N ARG A 42 -12.57 -10.34 -0.93
CA ARG A 42 -11.76 -9.80 0.17
C ARG A 42 -10.83 -8.70 -0.33
N PRO A 43 -10.64 -7.61 0.45
CA PRO A 43 -9.70 -6.58 0.09
C PRO A 43 -8.26 -7.09 0.21
N SER A 44 -7.42 -6.68 -0.73
CA SER A 44 -5.97 -6.87 -0.71
C SER A 44 -5.32 -5.53 -0.96
N SER A 45 -4.48 -5.07 -0.04
CA SER A 45 -3.77 -3.81 -0.19
C SER A 45 -2.88 -3.83 -1.41
N VAL A 46 -2.67 -2.65 -1.99
CA VAL A 46 -1.73 -2.41 -3.07
C VAL A 46 -0.94 -1.17 -2.72
N ARG A 47 0.37 -1.29 -2.64
CA ARG A 47 1.29 -0.20 -2.38
C ARG A 47 2.25 -0.05 -3.54
N PHE A 48 2.23 1.11 -4.17
CA PHE A 48 3.15 1.49 -5.23
C PHE A 48 4.11 2.54 -4.68
N THR A 49 5.40 2.24 -4.69
CA THR A 49 6.45 3.15 -4.23
C THR A 49 7.35 3.48 -5.42
N ALA A 50 7.18 4.67 -5.99
CA ALA A 50 8.12 5.20 -6.96
C ALA A 50 9.46 5.43 -6.27
N ALA A 51 10.51 4.89 -6.87
CA ALA A 51 11.88 5.14 -6.49
C ALA A 51 12.51 6.21 -7.39
N ASP A 52 13.66 6.74 -6.98
CA ASP A 52 14.51 7.54 -7.86
C ASP A 52 15.20 6.65 -8.91
N ALA A 53 16.03 7.26 -9.78
CA ALA A 53 16.68 6.55 -10.86
C ALA A 53 17.65 5.43 -10.42
N ALA A 54 18.04 5.37 -9.14
CA ALA A 54 19.02 4.41 -8.62
C ALA A 54 18.38 3.14 -8.02
N ALA A 55 17.07 3.15 -7.74
CA ALA A 55 16.36 2.04 -7.11
C ALA A 55 15.13 1.59 -7.94
N PRO A 56 14.73 0.31 -7.85
CA PRO A 56 13.52 -0.15 -8.51
C PRO A 56 12.27 0.45 -7.85
N THR A 57 11.27 0.76 -8.68
CA THR A 57 9.92 1.02 -8.20
C THR A 57 9.32 -0.28 -7.66
N LEU A 58 8.71 -0.22 -6.49
CA LEU A 58 8.13 -1.40 -5.83
C LEU A 58 6.61 -1.38 -5.93
N ILE A 59 6.01 -2.51 -6.31
CA ILE A 59 4.57 -2.74 -6.25
C ILE A 59 4.32 -3.93 -5.34
N ALA A 60 3.79 -3.67 -4.15
CA ALA A 60 3.49 -4.69 -3.15
C ALA A 60 1.98 -4.89 -3.03
N PHE A 61 1.54 -6.12 -3.30
CA PHE A 61 0.20 -6.60 -3.03
C PHE A 61 0.16 -7.28 -1.67
N GLY A 62 -0.93 -7.09 -0.94
CA GLY A 62 -1.17 -7.67 0.37
C GLY A 62 -1.50 -9.15 0.36
N ALA A 63 -2.06 -9.65 1.47
CA ALA A 63 -2.19 -11.08 1.76
C ALA A 63 -3.04 -11.84 0.73
N GLY A 64 -4.04 -11.19 0.12
CA GLY A 64 -4.87 -11.85 -0.90
C GLY A 64 -4.09 -12.29 -2.14
N ARG A 65 -2.90 -11.73 -2.39
CA ARG A 65 -2.05 -12.11 -3.53
C ARG A 65 -0.62 -12.51 -3.15
N ALA A 66 -0.13 -12.06 -1.98
CA ALA A 66 1.23 -12.27 -1.49
C ALA A 66 2.32 -11.97 -2.54
N CYS A 67 2.11 -10.91 -3.33
CA CYS A 67 2.93 -10.60 -4.50
C CYS A 67 3.69 -9.30 -4.34
N ARG A 68 4.98 -9.31 -4.66
CA ARG A 68 5.85 -8.14 -4.76
C ARG A 68 6.51 -8.11 -6.12
N LEU A 69 6.33 -7.01 -6.84
CA LEU A 69 6.98 -6.73 -8.12
C LEU A 69 8.00 -5.61 -7.96
N GLU A 70 9.09 -5.73 -8.71
CA GLU A 70 10.03 -4.66 -8.97
C GLU A 70 9.86 -4.21 -10.42
N ALA A 71 9.87 -2.90 -10.64
CA ALA A 71 9.76 -2.32 -11.97
C ALA A 71 10.75 -1.17 -12.15
N ARG A 72 11.23 -1.00 -13.37
CA ARG A 72 12.12 0.09 -13.75
C ARG A 72 11.33 1.15 -14.52
N PHE A 73 11.50 2.40 -14.13
CA PHE A 73 10.92 3.53 -14.88
C PHE A 73 11.50 3.58 -16.30
N VAL A 74 10.62 3.75 -17.28
CA VAL A 74 10.96 3.80 -18.70
C VAL A 74 10.78 5.22 -19.24
N THR A 75 9.57 5.76 -19.09
CA THR A 75 9.19 7.06 -19.64
C THR A 75 7.90 7.56 -18.99
N HIS A 76 7.57 8.83 -19.21
CA HIS A 76 6.26 9.37 -18.89
C HIS A 76 5.70 10.18 -20.08
N ASP A 77 4.39 10.13 -20.27
CA ASP A 77 3.66 10.96 -21.23
C ASP A 77 2.54 11.69 -20.50
N GLY A 78 2.72 13.01 -20.32
CA GLY A 78 1.85 13.83 -19.49
C GLY A 78 1.71 13.27 -18.08
N ASN A 79 0.54 12.71 -17.79
CA ASN A 79 0.18 12.15 -16.49
C ASN A 79 0.31 10.62 -16.38
N GLN A 80 0.84 9.95 -17.41
CA GLN A 80 1.06 8.51 -17.42
C GLN A 80 2.54 8.21 -17.24
N PHE A 81 2.87 7.41 -16.22
CA PHE A 81 4.21 6.94 -15.94
C PHE A 81 4.31 5.45 -16.28
N HIS A 82 5.26 5.10 -17.13
CA HIS A 82 5.45 3.75 -17.66
C HIS A 82 6.67 3.08 -17.03
N TYR A 83 6.49 1.84 -16.60
CA TYR A 83 7.53 1.03 -15.97
C TYR A 83 7.52 -0.37 -16.56
N ASP A 84 8.69 -0.94 -16.82
CA ASP A 84 8.80 -2.35 -17.20
C ASP A 84 9.11 -3.18 -15.95
N VAL A 85 8.38 -4.29 -15.76
CA VAL A 85 8.56 -5.21 -14.63
C VAL A 85 9.87 -5.95 -14.81
N THR A 86 10.75 -5.84 -13.83
CA THR A 86 12.10 -6.43 -13.85
C THR A 86 12.21 -7.69 -13.01
N ALA A 87 11.42 -7.81 -11.95
CA ALA A 87 11.41 -8.98 -11.07
C ALA A 87 10.08 -9.11 -10.32
N GLY A 88 9.86 -10.31 -9.78
CA GLY A 88 8.77 -10.62 -8.86
C GLY A 88 9.15 -11.76 -7.93
N ASN A 89 8.51 -11.88 -6.77
CA ASN A 89 8.85 -12.88 -5.75
C ASN A 89 8.27 -14.30 -6.02
N GLY A 90 7.93 -14.62 -7.27
CA GLY A 90 7.35 -15.92 -7.64
C GLY A 90 5.82 -16.00 -7.49
N GLY A 91 5.27 -17.16 -7.83
CA GLY A 91 3.87 -17.50 -7.56
C GLY A 91 2.90 -16.68 -8.41
N TRP A 92 1.94 -15.99 -7.78
CA TRP A 92 0.99 -15.16 -8.53
C TRP A 92 1.68 -14.01 -9.28
N CYS A 93 2.87 -13.56 -8.85
CA CYS A 93 3.62 -12.50 -9.55
C CYS A 93 4.17 -12.91 -10.92
N ASP A 94 4.35 -14.20 -11.18
CA ASP A 94 5.05 -14.67 -12.39
C ASP A 94 4.25 -14.35 -13.67
N ARG A 95 2.94 -14.18 -13.54
CA ARG A 95 2.05 -13.76 -14.64
C ARG A 95 2.33 -12.34 -15.18
N PHE A 96 3.16 -11.57 -14.49
CA PHE A 96 3.52 -10.20 -14.84
C PHE A 96 4.92 -10.10 -15.45
N GLN A 97 5.60 -11.22 -15.69
CA GLN A 97 6.97 -11.24 -16.21
C GLN A 97 7.05 -11.92 -17.60
N PRO A 98 7.64 -11.26 -18.61
CA PRO A 98 7.90 -9.82 -18.67
C PRO A 98 6.57 -9.04 -18.77
N GLY A 99 6.51 -7.84 -18.20
CA GLY A 99 5.26 -7.07 -18.16
C GLY A 99 5.49 -5.58 -17.98
N ARG A 100 4.39 -4.82 -18.01
CA ARG A 100 4.40 -3.37 -17.91
C ARG A 100 3.42 -2.88 -16.86
N VAL A 101 3.86 -1.89 -16.11
CA VAL A 101 3.05 -1.12 -15.16
C VAL A 101 2.85 0.28 -15.73
N VAL A 102 1.64 0.79 -15.64
CA VAL A 102 1.31 2.18 -15.94
C VAL A 102 0.63 2.81 -14.73
N LEU A 103 1.19 3.90 -14.23
CA LEU A 103 0.54 4.73 -13.22
C LEU A 103 0.01 5.98 -13.91
N ARG A 104 -1.32 6.13 -13.99
CA ARG A 104 -1.98 7.32 -14.53
C ARG A 104 -2.45 8.21 -13.40
N VAL A 105 -1.83 9.37 -13.23
CA VAL A 105 -2.11 10.31 -12.15
C VAL A 105 -3.16 11.34 -12.59
N ASP A 106 -4.15 11.59 -11.76
CA ASP A 106 -5.20 12.59 -11.99
C ASP A 106 -5.40 13.38 -10.68
N GLY A 107 -4.62 14.44 -10.52
CA GLY A 107 -4.54 15.21 -9.28
C GLY A 107 -4.10 14.35 -8.09
N ARG A 108 -4.98 14.21 -7.09
CA ARG A 108 -4.76 13.42 -5.86
C ARG A 108 -5.26 11.97 -5.95
N LYS A 109 -5.59 11.52 -7.15
CA LYS A 109 -5.93 10.12 -7.43
C LYS A 109 -5.01 9.61 -8.51
N ALA A 110 -4.81 8.30 -8.54
CA ALA A 110 -4.17 7.65 -9.66
C ALA A 110 -4.89 6.34 -9.99
N THR A 111 -4.62 5.81 -11.18
CA THR A 111 -4.97 4.45 -11.55
C THR A 111 -3.69 3.70 -11.83
N LEU A 112 -3.42 2.66 -11.06
CA LEU A 112 -2.35 1.72 -11.34
C LEU A 112 -2.91 0.64 -12.27
N GLN A 113 -2.26 0.44 -13.40
CA GLN A 113 -2.55 -0.66 -14.32
C GLN A 113 -1.33 -1.59 -14.36
N VAL A 114 -1.53 -2.86 -14.03
CA VAL A 114 -0.50 -3.89 -14.12
C VAL A 114 -0.94 -4.91 -15.16
N ARG A 115 -0.22 -4.98 -16.29
CA ARG A 115 -0.59 -5.87 -17.39
C ARG A 115 -0.30 -7.32 -17.03
N THR A 116 -1.33 -8.17 -17.07
CA THR A 116 -1.21 -9.62 -16.89
C THR A 116 -1.28 -10.33 -18.25
N GLN A 117 -1.02 -11.64 -18.29
CA GLN A 117 -1.34 -12.48 -19.47
C GLN A 117 -2.84 -12.49 -19.86
N GLY A 118 -3.73 -12.02 -18.97
CA GLY A 118 -5.16 -11.83 -19.22
C GLY A 118 -5.58 -10.36 -19.09
N ALA A 119 -6.79 -10.09 -18.60
CA ALA A 119 -7.25 -8.73 -18.36
C ALA A 119 -6.26 -7.97 -17.45
N PRO A 120 -5.96 -6.69 -17.75
CA PRO A 120 -5.06 -5.89 -16.92
C PRO A 120 -5.68 -5.68 -15.54
N LEU A 121 -4.88 -5.84 -14.50
CA LEU A 121 -5.29 -5.45 -13.16
C LEU A 121 -5.31 -3.92 -13.09
N GLN A 122 -6.43 -3.34 -12.66
CA GLN A 122 -6.57 -1.90 -12.47
C GLN A 122 -6.94 -1.60 -11.03
N VAL A 123 -6.19 -0.71 -10.39
CA VAL A 123 -6.39 -0.36 -8.98
C VAL A 123 -6.46 1.16 -8.87
N ALA A 124 -7.52 1.66 -8.23
CA ALA A 124 -7.60 3.06 -7.85
C ALA A 124 -6.62 3.31 -6.70
N MET A 125 -5.85 4.38 -6.81
CA MET A 125 -4.78 4.71 -5.88
C MET A 125 -4.92 6.14 -5.37
N TRP A 126 -4.42 6.35 -4.16
CA TRP A 126 -4.34 7.65 -3.49
C TRP A 126 -2.95 7.84 -2.89
N PRO A 127 -2.48 9.07 -2.70
CA PRO A 127 -1.32 9.33 -1.85
C PRO A 127 -1.55 8.75 -0.46
N VAL A 128 -0.48 8.28 0.18
CA VAL A 128 -0.52 7.91 1.61
C VAL A 128 -1.12 9.06 2.42
N GLY A 129 -2.11 8.76 3.26
CA GLY A 129 -2.85 9.73 4.07
C GLY A 129 -4.12 10.29 3.42
N ASP A 130 -4.28 10.16 2.10
CA ASP A 130 -5.42 10.69 1.34
C ASP A 130 -6.46 9.61 0.96
N ALA A 131 -6.18 8.33 1.25
CA ALA A 131 -7.13 7.24 0.99
C ALA A 131 -8.45 7.45 1.78
N THR A 132 -9.57 7.57 1.06
CA THR A 132 -10.88 7.88 1.65
C THR A 132 -11.37 6.74 2.55
N ARG A 133 -11.75 7.09 3.80
CA ARG A 133 -12.04 6.14 4.90
C ARG A 133 -13.49 5.70 5.02
N ALA A 134 -13.66 4.46 5.53
CA ALA A 134 -14.57 4.09 6.62
C ALA A 134 -14.03 2.78 7.32
N PRO A 135 -14.52 2.39 8.52
CA PRO A 135 -13.84 2.26 9.84
C PRO A 135 -13.19 0.88 10.10
N PRO A 136 -12.57 0.65 11.27
CA PRO A 136 -12.63 1.41 12.55
C PRO A 136 -11.68 2.61 12.63
N PRO A 137 -11.92 3.59 13.53
CA PRO A 137 -11.02 4.73 13.76
C PRO A 137 -9.70 4.28 14.38
N ARG A 138 -8.79 5.21 14.66
CA ARG A 138 -7.55 4.91 15.40
C ARG A 138 -7.85 4.81 16.90
N GLY A 139 -7.14 3.94 17.61
CA GLY A 139 -7.37 3.73 19.04
C GLY A 139 -6.92 2.38 19.57
N THR A 140 -7.37 2.09 20.79
CA THR A 140 -7.19 0.80 21.43
C THR A 140 -8.56 0.28 21.84
N TRP A 141 -8.84 -0.98 21.52
CA TRP A 141 -10.02 -1.71 21.95
C TRP A 141 -9.58 -2.90 22.76
N THR A 142 -10.38 -3.27 23.74
CA THR A 142 -10.12 -4.40 24.63
C THR A 142 -11.35 -5.25 24.79
N GLY A 143 -11.16 -6.56 24.89
CA GLY A 143 -12.23 -7.49 25.19
C GLY A 143 -11.71 -8.92 25.25
N LEU A 144 -12.58 -9.87 25.54
CA LEU A 144 -12.20 -11.28 25.58
C LEU A 144 -11.98 -11.81 24.16
N ALA A 145 -10.94 -12.63 24.02
CA ALA A 145 -10.59 -13.27 22.76
C ALA A 145 -11.58 -14.38 22.36
N ASN A 146 -12.28 -14.96 23.34
CA ASN A 146 -13.39 -15.88 23.14
C ASN A 146 -14.37 -15.76 24.33
N PRO A 147 -15.48 -15.02 24.21
CA PRO A 147 -16.42 -14.82 25.31
C PRO A 147 -17.09 -16.09 25.82
N ALA A 148 -17.10 -17.17 25.03
CA ALA A 148 -17.67 -18.46 25.42
C ALA A 148 -16.71 -19.33 26.24
N ASP A 149 -15.43 -18.96 26.30
CA ASP A 149 -14.39 -19.69 27.03
C ASP A 149 -14.11 -18.97 28.37
N PRO A 150 -14.32 -19.64 29.53
CA PRO A 150 -14.07 -19.05 30.84
C PRO A 150 -12.59 -18.73 31.09
N ASP A 151 -11.67 -19.39 30.38
CA ASP A 151 -10.22 -19.18 30.49
C ASP A 151 -9.68 -18.25 29.39
N ALA A 152 -10.58 -17.55 28.68
CA ALA A 152 -10.20 -16.68 27.58
C ALA A 152 -9.31 -15.52 28.03
N SER A 153 -8.17 -15.39 27.35
CA SER A 153 -7.28 -14.24 27.52
C SER A 153 -7.98 -12.92 27.17
N LEU A 154 -7.67 -11.88 27.93
CA LEU A 154 -7.97 -10.51 27.52
C LEU A 154 -7.13 -10.17 26.28
N ALA A 155 -7.76 -9.64 25.25
CA ALA A 155 -7.12 -9.17 24.04
C ALA A 155 -7.22 -7.63 23.93
N SER A 156 -6.23 -7.06 23.26
CA SER A 156 -6.17 -5.64 22.91
C SER A 156 -5.89 -5.47 21.42
N LEU A 157 -6.78 -4.79 20.71
CA LEU A 157 -6.58 -4.32 19.35
C LEU A 157 -6.07 -2.89 19.39
N GLN A 158 -4.90 -2.63 18.81
CA GLN A 158 -4.32 -1.30 18.69
C GLN A 158 -4.33 -0.91 17.22
N LEU A 159 -5.16 0.05 16.81
CA LEU A 159 -5.24 0.49 15.42
C LEU A 159 -4.57 1.86 15.29
N ALA A 160 -3.46 1.86 14.55
CA ALA A 160 -2.60 3.02 14.42
C ALA A 160 -2.88 3.80 13.14
N ASP A 161 -3.03 3.13 12.00
CA ASP A 161 -3.33 3.77 10.71
C ASP A 161 -4.08 2.84 9.74
N HIS A 162 -4.62 3.45 8.68
CA HIS A 162 -5.59 2.84 7.74
C HIS A 162 -5.24 3.07 6.28
N ASP A 163 -3.99 3.39 5.96
CA ASP A 163 -3.56 3.32 4.57
C ASP A 163 -3.36 1.85 4.19
N PRO A 164 -3.89 1.39 3.03
CA PRO A 164 -3.64 0.02 2.58
C PRO A 164 -2.15 -0.32 2.59
N GLY A 165 -1.83 -1.45 3.22
CA GLY A 165 -0.48 -1.97 3.40
C GLY A 165 0.22 -1.48 4.66
N ASP A 166 -0.39 -0.60 5.46
CA ASP A 166 0.17 -0.17 6.75
C ASP A 166 0.21 -1.32 7.76
N THR A 167 1.34 -1.49 8.46
CA THR A 167 1.60 -2.61 9.37
C THR A 167 1.70 -2.19 10.85
N ARG A 168 1.33 -0.96 11.20
CA ARG A 168 1.53 -0.40 12.55
C ARG A 168 0.43 -0.82 13.53
N SER A 169 -0.69 -1.33 13.03
CA SER A 169 -1.74 -1.89 13.87
C SER A 169 -1.26 -3.20 14.53
N ARG A 170 -1.79 -3.52 15.71
CA ARG A 170 -1.36 -4.69 16.49
C ARG A 170 -2.52 -5.37 17.17
N LEU A 171 -2.39 -6.68 17.33
CA LEU A 171 -3.26 -7.49 18.18
C LEU A 171 -2.39 -8.08 19.30
N VAL A 172 -2.80 -7.89 20.55
CA VAL A 172 -2.06 -8.31 21.74
C VAL A 172 -2.97 -9.17 22.60
N PHE A 173 -2.54 -10.37 22.94
CA PHE A 173 -3.19 -11.25 23.89
C PHE A 173 -2.45 -11.23 25.22
N GLY A 174 -3.18 -11.00 26.30
CA GLY A 174 -2.68 -11.10 27.67
C GLY A 174 -2.44 -12.55 28.09
N SER A 175 -2.15 -12.76 29.37
CA SER A 175 -1.98 -14.10 29.92
C SER A 175 -3.29 -14.90 29.84
N PRO A 176 -3.21 -16.24 29.65
CA PRO A 176 -1.98 -17.03 29.52
C PRO A 176 -1.26 -16.91 28.17
N ASP A 177 -1.95 -16.52 27.09
CA ASP A 177 -1.41 -16.56 25.72
C ASP A 177 -0.13 -15.70 25.53
N SER A 178 -0.08 -14.53 26.16
CA SER A 178 1.09 -13.63 26.23
C SER A 178 1.79 -13.38 24.88
N CYS A 179 1.01 -13.22 23.80
CA CYS A 179 1.51 -13.11 22.44
C CYS A 179 1.01 -11.83 21.74
N ARG A 180 1.72 -11.37 20.73
CA ARG A 180 1.41 -10.16 19.95
C ARG A 180 1.70 -10.36 18.47
N LEU A 181 0.84 -9.80 17.63
CA LEU A 181 0.96 -9.79 16.18
C LEU A 181 0.94 -8.35 15.67
N SER A 182 1.72 -8.08 14.62
CA SER A 182 1.48 -6.88 13.80
C SER A 182 0.37 -7.19 12.82
N LEU A 183 -0.41 -6.19 12.45
CA LEU A 183 -1.54 -6.31 11.54
C LEU A 183 -1.30 -5.41 10.33
N ARG A 184 -1.40 -5.97 9.13
CA ARG A 184 -1.43 -5.19 7.89
C ARG A 184 -2.86 -4.85 7.53
N TYR A 185 -3.17 -3.57 7.37
CA TYR A 185 -4.47 -3.16 6.86
C TYR A 185 -4.57 -3.44 5.35
N GLU A 186 -5.55 -4.23 4.93
CA GLU A 186 -5.74 -4.55 3.50
C GLU A 186 -6.75 -3.64 2.79
N GLY A 187 -7.68 -3.08 3.55
CA GLY A 187 -8.78 -2.27 3.02
C GLY A 187 -10.08 -2.54 3.77
N ALA A 188 -11.16 -1.94 3.27
CA ALA A 188 -12.49 -2.08 3.85
C ALA A 188 -13.50 -2.50 2.79
N THR A 189 -14.51 -3.25 3.25
CA THR A 189 -15.72 -3.62 2.50
C THR A 189 -16.94 -3.31 3.36
N PRO A 190 -18.18 -3.47 2.87
CA PRO A 190 -19.36 -3.36 3.73
C PRO A 190 -19.36 -4.34 4.92
N ALA A 191 -18.52 -5.38 4.89
CA ALA A 191 -18.35 -6.31 5.99
C ALA A 191 -17.45 -5.78 7.12
N GLY A 192 -16.66 -4.73 6.90
CA GLY A 192 -15.72 -4.16 7.88
C GLY A 192 -14.35 -3.83 7.29
N ALA A 193 -13.44 -3.39 8.14
CA ALA A 193 -12.01 -3.30 7.84
C ALA A 193 -11.34 -4.65 7.99
N TRP A 194 -10.45 -4.98 7.06
CA TRP A 194 -9.76 -6.24 7.01
C TRP A 194 -8.28 -6.07 7.30
N TYR A 195 -7.78 -6.93 8.16
CA TYR A 195 -6.39 -6.97 8.56
C TYR A 195 -5.82 -8.37 8.36
N ALA A 196 -4.64 -8.44 7.75
CA ALA A 196 -3.85 -9.65 7.68
C ALA A 196 -2.83 -9.66 8.84
N PRO A 197 -2.84 -10.67 9.71
CA PRO A 197 -1.82 -10.84 10.72
C PRO A 197 -0.44 -11.11 10.11
N LEU A 198 0.58 -10.57 10.76
CA LEU A 198 1.97 -10.76 10.40
C LEU A 198 2.71 -11.44 11.56
N PRO A 199 3.79 -12.18 11.28
CA PRO A 199 4.62 -12.81 12.29
C PRO A 199 4.97 -11.84 13.43
N GLY A 200 4.80 -12.33 14.65
CA GLY A 200 4.93 -11.58 15.89
C GLY A 200 6.05 -12.11 16.77
N ASN A 201 5.82 -12.09 18.09
CA ASN A 201 6.73 -12.75 19.05
C ASN A 201 6.50 -14.26 19.18
N GLY A 202 5.62 -14.85 18.36
CA GLY A 202 5.28 -16.27 18.36
C GLY A 202 4.29 -16.67 19.46
N GLY A 203 3.95 -17.96 19.49
CA GLY A 203 3.07 -18.57 20.48
C GLY A 203 1.86 -19.20 19.81
N ALA A 204 1.45 -20.38 20.29
CA ALA A 204 0.45 -21.22 19.63
C ALA A 204 -0.84 -20.47 19.25
N ARG A 205 -1.28 -19.53 20.10
CA ARG A 205 -2.42 -18.65 19.82
C ARG A 205 -2.19 -17.76 18.61
N CYS A 206 -1.11 -17.00 18.61
CA CYS A 206 -0.79 -16.03 17.56
C CYS A 206 -0.40 -16.72 16.25
N ASP A 207 0.29 -17.86 16.31
CA ASP A 207 0.71 -18.61 15.14
C ASP A 207 -0.50 -19.15 14.35
N ARG A 208 -1.59 -19.54 15.04
CA ARG A 208 -2.85 -19.93 14.40
C ARG A 208 -3.53 -18.81 13.61
N LEU A 209 -3.22 -17.54 13.88
CA LEU A 209 -3.84 -16.40 13.22
C LEU A 209 -3.12 -15.97 11.94
N LEU A 210 -1.93 -16.48 11.64
CA LEU A 210 -1.10 -15.97 10.54
C LEU A 210 -1.72 -16.17 9.15
N ASP A 211 -2.53 -17.21 8.99
CA ASP A 211 -3.26 -17.49 7.74
C ASP A 211 -4.74 -17.08 7.82
N GLN A 212 -5.08 -16.25 8.80
CA GLN A 212 -6.44 -15.79 9.07
C GLN A 212 -6.60 -14.30 8.75
N TRP A 213 -7.84 -13.85 8.77
CA TRP A 213 -8.24 -12.48 8.59
C TRP A 213 -8.84 -11.95 9.88
N VAL A 214 -8.41 -10.78 10.32
CA VAL A 214 -9.09 -10.05 11.40
C VAL A 214 -9.99 -9.01 10.76
N VAL A 215 -11.29 -9.17 10.92
CA VAL A 215 -12.32 -8.26 10.40
C VAL A 215 -12.87 -7.44 11.54
N VAL A 216 -12.85 -6.12 11.39
CA VAL A 216 -13.27 -5.19 12.45
C VAL A 216 -14.40 -4.32 11.93
N ARG A 217 -15.51 -4.30 12.67
CA ARG A 217 -16.63 -3.39 12.42
C ARG A 217 -16.86 -2.53 13.64
N GLU A 218 -17.02 -1.24 13.44
CA GLU A 218 -17.40 -0.34 14.52
C GLU A 218 -18.91 -0.39 14.74
N ALA A 219 -19.33 -0.35 16.00
CA ALA A 219 -20.71 -0.31 16.44
C ALA A 219 -20.82 0.64 17.64
N GLY A 220 -20.80 1.95 17.38
CA GLY A 220 -20.86 2.98 18.40
C GLY A 220 -19.54 3.11 19.18
N ASP A 221 -19.58 2.88 20.49
CA ASP A 221 -18.42 2.88 21.39
C ASP A 221 -17.66 1.54 21.43
N ALA A 222 -18.19 0.53 20.74
CA ALA A 222 -17.62 -0.79 20.63
C ALA A 222 -17.15 -1.08 19.20
N ALA A 223 -16.25 -2.06 19.08
CA ALA A 223 -15.93 -2.73 17.84
C ALA A 223 -16.31 -4.20 17.96
N THR A 224 -16.93 -4.77 16.93
CA THR A 224 -17.02 -6.22 16.77
C THR A 224 -15.79 -6.68 15.99
N VAL A 225 -15.01 -7.58 16.59
CA VAL A 225 -13.85 -8.22 15.97
C VAL A 225 -14.25 -9.64 15.60
N HIS A 226 -13.99 -10.02 14.36
CA HIS A 226 -14.26 -11.34 13.82
C HIS A 226 -12.98 -11.92 13.20
N VAL A 227 -12.79 -13.24 13.28
CA VAL A 227 -11.64 -13.92 12.67
C VAL A 227 -12.14 -14.94 11.64
N GLU A 228 -11.64 -14.85 10.40
CA GLU A 228 -11.97 -15.78 9.31
C GLU A 228 -10.72 -16.52 8.79
N PRO A 229 -10.82 -17.76 8.26
CA PRO A 229 -12.00 -18.62 8.20
C PRO A 229 -12.27 -19.50 9.44
N THR A 230 -11.42 -19.51 10.46
CA THR A 230 -11.51 -20.54 11.51
C THR A 230 -12.74 -20.37 12.43
N PRO A 231 -13.59 -21.40 12.59
CA PRO A 231 -14.61 -21.43 13.63
C PRO A 231 -13.95 -21.57 15.01
N GLY A 232 -14.29 -20.70 15.95
CA GLY A 232 -13.74 -20.67 17.29
C GLY A 232 -13.54 -19.23 17.78
N ASP A 233 -12.36 -18.69 17.56
CA ASP A 233 -11.95 -17.39 18.11
C ASP A 233 -12.72 -16.24 17.46
N CYS A 234 -13.64 -15.63 18.23
CA CYS A 234 -14.50 -14.56 17.74
C CYS A 234 -15.27 -14.93 16.45
N ALA A 235 -15.56 -16.20 16.21
CA ALA A 235 -16.26 -16.65 15.01
C ALA A 235 -17.68 -16.06 14.90
N ASP A 236 -18.37 -15.85 16.02
CA ASP A 236 -19.66 -15.13 16.04
C ASP A 236 -19.51 -13.63 16.29
N GLY A 237 -18.27 -13.14 16.32
CA GLY A 237 -17.89 -11.77 16.63
C GLY A 237 -17.71 -11.53 18.13
N CYS A 238 -16.52 -11.08 18.52
CA CYS A 238 -16.27 -10.58 19.87
C CYS A 238 -16.56 -9.08 19.93
N ARG A 239 -17.35 -8.65 20.92
CA ARG A 239 -17.58 -7.23 21.19
C ARG A 239 -16.47 -6.69 22.09
N TRP A 240 -15.64 -5.79 21.56
CA TRP A 240 -14.55 -5.14 22.28
C TRP A 240 -14.88 -3.66 22.47
N THR A 241 -14.65 -3.13 23.67
CA THR A 241 -14.93 -1.73 24.01
C THR A 241 -13.69 -0.90 23.82
N ARG A 242 -13.87 0.36 23.41
CA ARG A 242 -12.75 1.30 23.34
C ARG A 242 -12.17 1.51 24.73
N SER A 243 -10.86 1.36 24.88
CA SER A 243 -10.19 1.68 26.14
C SER A 243 -10.20 3.19 26.33
N SER A 244 -10.70 3.66 27.48
CA SER A 244 -10.50 5.05 27.92
C SER A 244 -9.01 5.27 28.14
N ARG A 245 -8.44 6.29 27.49
CA ARG A 245 -7.08 6.76 27.82
C ARG A 245 -7.08 7.47 29.15
#